data_AF-A0A7X2TWU8-F1
#
_entry.id   AF-A0A7X2TWU8-F1
#
_cell.length_a   1.000
_cell.length_b   1.000
_cell.length_c   1.000
_cell.angle_alpha   90.00
_cell.angle_beta   90.00
_cell.angle_gamma   90.00
#
_symmetry.space_group_name_H-M   'P 1'
#
loop_
_entity.id
_entity.type
_entity.pdbx_description
1 polymer ?
#
loop_
_entity_poly.entity_id
_entity_poly.type
_entity_poly.pdbx_seq_one_letter_code
_entity_poly.pdbx_strand_id
1 'polypeptide(L)' 'ALFEHGRPARVQLLVLIDRGWRELPIEARYIGRKIQTAANEIIEVKFNEIDQTEKVLLVEKVED' A
#
# COMPACT_ATOMS: atom_id res chain seq x y z
N ALA A 1 13.76 11.08 -7.89
CA ALA A 1 14.21 9.75 -7.43
C ALA A 1 14.38 8.73 -8.57
N LEU A 2 13.39 7.91 -8.98
CA LEU A 2 13.62 6.83 -9.98
C LEU A 2 14.22 7.32 -11.31
N PHE A 3 13.70 8.42 -11.85
CA PHE A 3 14.17 8.99 -13.12
C PHE A 3 15.52 9.72 -13.02
N GLU A 4 16.00 10.03 -11.81
CA GLU A 4 17.35 10.55 -11.60
C GLU A 4 18.41 9.45 -11.80
N HIS A 5 18.02 8.19 -11.60
CA HIS A 5 18.90 7.03 -11.78
C HIS A 5 18.86 6.45 -13.20
N GLY A 6 18.08 7.02 -14.12
CA GLY A 6 18.05 6.62 -15.54
C GLY A 6 16.67 6.65 -16.17
N ARG A 7 16.55 6.04 -17.36
CA ARG A 7 15.31 5.95 -18.15
C ARG A 7 14.91 4.48 -18.30
N PRO A 8 14.24 3.89 -17.29
CA PRO A 8 13.80 2.51 -17.38
C PRO A 8 12.85 2.33 -18.57
N ALA A 9 12.98 1.22 -19.30
CA ALA A 9 12.08 0.89 -20.41
C ALA A 9 10.61 0.72 -19.95
N ARG A 10 10.40 0.35 -18.68
CA ARG A 10 9.08 0.21 -18.06
C ARG A 10 9.18 0.31 -16.54
N VAL A 11 8.16 0.91 -15.91
CA VAL A 11 7.94 0.88 -14.45
C VAL A 11 6.62 0.17 -14.17
N GLN A 12 6.59 -0.72 -13.19
CA GLN A 12 5.38 -1.44 -12.76
C GLN A 12 5.28 -1.35 -11.24
N LEU A 13 4.08 -1.10 -10.73
CA LEU A 13 3.80 -1.06 -9.30
C LEU A 13 3.19 -2.40 -8.86
N LEU A 14 3.77 -3.02 -7.83
CA LEU A 14 3.22 -4.15 -7.09
C LEU A 14 2.94 -3.69 -5.68
N VAL A 15 1.76 -4.04 -5.16
CA VAL A 15 1.36 -3.76 -3.78
C VAL A 15 0.82 -5.02 -3.13
N LEU A 16 1.05 -5.16 -1.82
CA LEU A 16 0.41 -6.23 -1.04
C LEU A 16 -1.09 -5.95 -0.87
N ILE A 17 -1.44 -4.72 -0.48
CA ILE A 17 -2.82 -4.28 -0.27
C ILE A 17 -3.10 -3.03 -1.11
N ASP A 18 -4.22 -3.04 -1.84
CA ASP A 18 -4.82 -1.84 -2.44
C ASP A 18 -6.04 -1.45 -1.60
N ARG A 19 -5.93 -0.31 -0.90
CA ARG A 19 -6.96 0.20 0.02
C ARG A 19 -7.98 1.15 -0.63
N GLY A 20 -7.87 1.38 -1.94
CA GLY A 20 -8.71 2.35 -2.65
C GLY A 20 -8.36 3.81 -2.34
N TRP A 21 -9.35 4.70 -2.49
CA TRP A 21 -9.25 6.15 -2.26
C TRP A 21 -8.08 6.83 -3.00
N ARG A 22 -7.93 6.53 -4.29
CA ARG A 22 -6.90 7.14 -5.14
C ARG A 22 -7.18 8.64 -5.33
N GLU A 23 -6.16 9.46 -5.11
CA GLU A 23 -6.19 10.91 -5.40
C GLU A 23 -5.41 11.28 -6.67
N LEU A 24 -4.70 10.30 -7.25
CA LEU A 24 -3.92 10.42 -8.48
C LEU A 24 -4.26 9.27 -9.43
N PRO A 25 -4.03 9.43 -10.74
CA PRO A 25 -4.29 8.39 -11.74
C PRO A 25 -3.19 7.30 -11.72
N ILE A 26 -2.98 6.67 -10.56
CA ILE A 26 -1.99 5.63 -10.33
C ILE A 26 -2.69 4.34 -9.91
N GLU A 27 -2.34 3.22 -10.55
CA GLU A 27 -2.83 1.90 -10.21
C GLU A 27 -1.67 0.88 -10.17
N ALA A 28 -1.73 -0.03 -9.20
CA ALA A 28 -0.82 -1.15 -9.13
C ALA A 28 -1.19 -2.19 -10.17
N ARG A 29 -0.20 -2.69 -10.91
CA ARG A 29 -0.41 -3.77 -11.88
C ARG A 29 -0.63 -5.12 -11.22
N TYR A 30 -0.03 -5.30 -10.05
CA TYR A 30 -0.11 -6.52 -9.26
C TYR A 30 -0.58 -6.15 -7.85
N ILE A 31 -1.62 -6.82 -7.38
CA ILE A 31 -2.27 -6.53 -6.11
C ILE A 31 -2.43 -7.85 -5.38
N GLY A 32 -1.89 -7.98 -4.17
CA GLY A 32 -2.13 -9.14 -3.32
C GLY A 32 -3.60 -9.25 -2.91
N ARG A 33 -4.16 -8.17 -2.35
CA ARG A 33 -5.59 -8.07 -2.02
C ARG A 33 -6.13 -6.64 -2.17
N LYS A 34 -7.33 -6.51 -2.73
CA LYS A 34 -8.12 -5.27 -2.71
C LYS A 34 -9.00 -5.25 -1.47
N ILE A 35 -9.00 -4.14 -0.72
CA ILE A 35 -9.85 -3.93 0.45
C ILE A 35 -10.47 -2.53 0.34
N GLN A 36 -11.79 -2.45 0.40
CA GLN A 36 -12.48 -1.18 0.51
C GLN A 36 -12.42 -0.72 1.97
N THR A 37 -11.95 0.49 2.22
CA THR A 37 -11.92 1.09 3.57
C THR A 37 -12.89 2.25 3.67
N ALA A 38 -13.30 2.60 4.89
CA ALA A 38 -13.92 3.87 5.22
C ALA A 38 -12.86 4.98 5.35
N ALA A 39 -13.30 6.23 5.45
CA ALA A 39 -12.41 7.40 5.53
C ALA A 39 -11.59 7.44 6.85
N ASN A 40 -12.16 6.90 7.94
CA ASN A 40 -11.55 6.80 9.25
C ASN A 40 -10.77 5.48 9.46
N GLU A 41 -10.64 4.62 8.45
CA GLU A 41 -9.90 3.36 8.55
C GLU A 41 -8.49 3.45 7.92
N ILE A 42 -7.58 2.61 8.41
CA ILE A 42 -6.24 2.41 7.85
C ILE A 42 -5.91 0.92 7.74
N ILE A 43 -4.96 0.62 6.85
CA ILE A 43 -4.34 -0.70 6.73
C ILE A 43 -2.99 -0.64 7.44
N GLU A 44 -2.82 -1.45 8.48
CA GLU A 44 -1.51 -1.73 9.06
C GLU A 44 -0.96 -3.03 8.50
N VAL A 45 0.27 -2.98 7.99
CA VAL A 45 1.00 -4.16 7.52
C VAL A 45 2.12 -4.42 8.51
N LYS A 46 2.15 -5.64 9.06
CA LYS A 46 3.15 -6.10 10.02
C LYS A 46 3.96 -7.21 9.38
N PHE A 47 5.28 -7.01 9.34
CA PHE A 47 6.23 -8.00 8.83
C PHE A 47 7.06 -8.55 9.97
N ASN A 48 7.35 -9.86 9.95
CA ASN A 48 8.11 -10.48 11.04
C ASN A 48 9.49 -9.83 11.27
N GLU A 49 10.17 -9.38 10.21
CA GLU A 49 11.50 -8.75 10.26
C GLU A 49 11.51 -7.40 10.99
N ILE A 50 10.37 -6.71 11.06
CA ILE A 50 10.24 -5.37 11.63
C ILE A 50 9.44 -5.39 12.94
N ASP A 51 8.35 -6.17 12.98
CA ASP A 51 7.34 -6.15 14.04
C ASP A 51 7.31 -7.42 14.90
N GLN A 52 8.14 -8.44 14.61
CA GLN A 52 8.11 -9.76 15.26
C GLN A 52 6.76 -10.49 15.12
N THR A 53 5.94 -10.08 14.15
CA THR A 53 4.65 -10.69 13.85
C THR A 53 4.29 -10.46 12.38
N GLU A 54 3.54 -11.39 11.78
CA GLU A 54 3.19 -11.37 10.35
C GLU A 54 1.67 -11.28 10.19
N LYS A 55 1.14 -10.11 9.82
CA LYS A 55 -0.31 -9.91 9.60
C LYS A 55 -0.62 -8.60 8.89
N VAL A 56 -1.80 -8.54 8.30
CA VAL A 56 -2.41 -7.30 7.80
C VAL A 56 -3.68 -7.02 8.59
N LEU A 57 -3.82 -5.80 9.11
CA LEU A 57 -4.93 -5.36 9.95
C LEU A 57 -5.68 -4.20 9.28
N LEU A 58 -7.01 -4.21 9.39
CA LEU A 58 -7.86 -3.04 9.14
C LEU A 58 -8.24 -2.48 10.51
N VAL A 59 -7.89 -1.23 10.78
CA VAL A 59 -8.12 -0.57 12.08
C VAL A 59 -8.67 0.84 11.87
N GLU A 60 -9.35 1.37 12.89
CA GLU A 60 -9.76 2.78 12.91
C GLU A 60 -8.58 3.68 13.27
N LYS A 61 -8.52 4.88 12.67
CA LYS A 61 -7.56 5.92 13.05
C LYS A 61 -7.87 6.38 14.46
N VAL A 62 -6.87 6.37 15.33
CA VAL A 62 -6.93 7.10 16.59
C VAL A 62 -6.71 8.58 16.25
N GLU A 63 -7.67 9.44 16.58
CA GLU A 63 -7.49 10.88 16.48
C GLU A 63 -6.47 11.33 17.54
N ASP A 64 -5.50 12.16 17.15
CA ASP A 64 -4.58 12.85 18.07
C ASP A 64 -5.30 13.97 18.84
#